data_AF-A0A9P8AYP8-F1
#
_entry.id   AF-A0A9P8AYP8-F1
#
_cell.length_a   1.000
_cell.length_b   1.000
_cell.length_c   1.000
_cell.angle_alpha   90.00
_cell.angle_beta   90.00
_cell.angle_gamma   90.00
#
_symmetry.space_group_name_H-M   'P 1'
#
loop_
_entity.id
_entity.type
_entity.pdbx_description
1 polymer ?
#
loop_
_entity_poly.entity_id
_entity_poly.type
_entity_poly.pdbx_seq_one_letter_code
_entity_poly.pdbx_strand_id
1 'polypeptide(L)'
;MFAPFVLVLALASVVLSSPLWQRREIRRNADVSLSNWGGFQSLNGFDDFNGVGNFDGSNNVQTVVVQEEQTVCEVQSIEVIQQKLVVLREMVKKVITEQICEVEVQTIVLEQFSSGIGSFSSDLLRQSGRQVGFDSNVASKISQLVNEDGSLSSSDLGFSGSDVGNNTVVAAGSNWNNTTSPSSVQSALTAAQAAAGFVSLPSQTA
;
A
#
# COMPACT_ATOMS: atom_id res chain seq x y z
N MET A 1 24.15 -34.01 -85.57
CA MET A 1 23.25 -34.59 -84.56
C MET A 1 23.18 -33.61 -83.39
N PHE A 2 21.98 -33.13 -83.10
CA PHE A 2 21.68 -32.06 -82.14
C PHE A 2 21.78 -32.56 -80.70
N ALA A 3 22.48 -31.83 -79.82
CA ALA A 3 22.52 -32.07 -78.38
C ALA A 3 21.54 -31.10 -77.67
N PRO A 4 20.79 -31.54 -76.64
CA PRO A 4 19.75 -30.74 -76.03
C PRO A 4 20.30 -29.76 -74.98
N PHE A 5 19.71 -28.55 -74.98
CA PHE A 5 19.82 -27.56 -73.91
C PHE A 5 19.21 -28.12 -72.61
N VAL A 6 19.96 -28.09 -71.51
CA VAL A 6 19.42 -28.32 -70.16
C VAL A 6 19.21 -26.95 -69.51
N LEU A 7 17.93 -26.58 -69.35
CA LEU A 7 17.47 -25.38 -68.66
C LEU A 7 17.42 -25.67 -67.15
N VAL A 8 18.30 -25.03 -66.37
CA VAL A 8 18.27 -25.12 -64.90
C VAL A 8 17.34 -24.02 -64.36
N LEU A 9 16.15 -24.40 -63.88
CA LEU A 9 15.27 -23.49 -63.12
C LEU A 9 15.77 -23.35 -61.68
N ALA A 10 16.18 -22.14 -61.29
CA ALA A 10 16.44 -21.78 -59.91
C ALA A 10 15.12 -21.43 -59.21
N LEU A 11 14.72 -22.22 -58.21
CA LEU A 11 13.59 -21.92 -57.32
C LEU A 11 14.05 -20.89 -56.27
N ALA A 12 13.55 -19.65 -56.38
CA ALA A 12 13.72 -18.62 -55.37
C ALA A 12 12.74 -18.88 -54.20
N SER A 13 13.26 -19.26 -53.04
CA SER A 13 12.49 -19.34 -51.80
C SER A 13 12.31 -17.94 -51.21
N VAL A 14 11.08 -17.43 -51.27
CA VAL A 14 10.70 -16.17 -50.63
C VAL A 14 10.46 -16.44 -49.15
N VAL A 15 11.33 -15.94 -48.28
CA VAL A 15 11.12 -15.96 -46.82
C VAL A 15 10.16 -14.83 -46.46
N LEU A 16 8.90 -15.17 -46.19
CA LEU A 16 7.95 -14.26 -45.55
C LEU A 16 8.30 -14.14 -44.07
N SER A 17 9.11 -13.15 -43.71
CA SER A 17 9.21 -12.71 -42.31
C SER A 17 7.93 -11.97 -41.94
N SER A 18 7.11 -12.60 -41.10
CA SER A 18 6.03 -11.89 -40.42
C SER A 18 6.64 -10.85 -39.47
N PRO A 19 6.06 -9.65 -39.34
CA PRO A 19 6.51 -8.71 -38.33
C PRO A 19 6.31 -9.37 -36.97
N LEU A 20 7.40 -9.55 -36.23
CA LEU A 20 7.36 -9.90 -34.82
C LEU A 20 6.64 -8.74 -34.13
N TRP A 21 5.35 -8.91 -33.89
CA TRP A 21 4.63 -8.15 -32.88
C TRP A 21 5.30 -8.49 -31.56
N GLN A 22 6.33 -7.71 -31.23
CA GLN A 22 6.92 -7.71 -29.92
C GLN A 22 5.85 -7.12 -29.02
N ARG A 23 5.01 -8.01 -28.48
CA ARG A 23 4.17 -7.74 -27.34
C ARG A 23 5.14 -7.19 -26.30
N ARG A 24 5.18 -5.87 -26.14
CA ARG A 24 5.65 -5.27 -24.89
C ARG A 24 4.70 -5.85 -23.87
N GLU A 25 5.10 -6.96 -23.25
CA GLU A 25 4.72 -7.18 -21.87
C GLU A 25 5.12 -5.90 -21.17
N ILE A 26 4.12 -5.10 -20.80
CA ILE A 26 4.28 -4.21 -19.66
C ILE A 26 4.75 -5.18 -18.58
N ARG A 27 6.05 -5.21 -18.31
CA ARG A 27 6.56 -5.84 -17.10
C ARG A 27 5.75 -5.16 -16.01
N ARG A 28 4.74 -5.84 -15.46
CA ARG A 28 4.31 -5.59 -14.10
C ARG A 28 5.63 -5.52 -13.33
N ASN A 29 5.89 -4.36 -12.70
CA ASN A 29 7.13 -4.12 -11.96
C ASN A 29 7.51 -5.43 -11.27
N ALA A 30 8.69 -5.97 -11.56
CA ALA A 30 9.17 -7.10 -10.78
C ALA A 30 9.09 -6.66 -9.33
N ASP A 31 8.38 -7.43 -8.49
CA ASP A 31 8.13 -7.05 -7.11
C ASP A 31 9.48 -6.73 -6.45
N VAL A 32 9.67 -5.46 -6.08
CA VAL A 32 10.96 -4.95 -5.62
C VAL A 32 11.14 -5.38 -4.17
N SER A 33 12.14 -6.23 -3.93
CA SER A 33 12.57 -6.55 -2.57
C SER A 33 13.30 -5.35 -1.95
N LEU A 34 12.94 -5.03 -0.71
CA LEU A 34 13.60 -4.01 0.10
C LEU A 34 14.55 -4.65 1.13
N SER A 35 14.52 -5.99 1.28
CA SER A 35 15.48 -6.71 2.11
C SER A 35 16.92 -6.44 1.67
N ASN A 36 17.73 -5.91 2.59
CA ASN A 36 19.11 -5.50 2.33
C ASN A 36 19.29 -4.46 1.19
N TRP A 37 18.25 -3.66 0.90
CA TRP A 37 18.33 -2.63 -0.13
C TRP A 37 19.50 -1.67 0.16
N GLY A 38 20.26 -1.33 -0.88
CA GLY A 38 21.44 -0.46 -0.75
C GLY A 38 22.60 -1.06 0.07
N GLY A 39 22.51 -2.33 0.50
CA GLY A 39 23.50 -2.96 1.38
C GLY A 39 23.32 -2.61 2.87
N PHE A 40 22.21 -1.97 3.25
CA PHE A 40 21.94 -1.64 4.65
C PHE A 40 21.54 -2.87 5.45
N GLN A 41 22.31 -3.20 6.48
CA GLN A 41 22.04 -4.34 7.36
C GLN A 41 20.76 -4.15 8.19
N SER A 42 20.37 -2.91 8.48
CA SER A 42 19.11 -2.58 9.17
C SER A 42 17.86 -2.94 8.36
N LEU A 43 18.00 -3.22 7.06
CA LEU A 43 16.94 -3.74 6.19
C LEU A 43 16.99 -5.27 6.02
N ASN A 44 17.82 -6.00 6.76
CA ASN A 44 17.83 -7.45 6.65
C ASN A 44 16.46 -8.03 7.07
N GLY A 45 15.83 -8.82 6.20
CA GLY A 45 14.49 -9.39 6.43
C GLY A 45 13.37 -8.35 6.39
N PHE A 46 13.57 -7.16 5.84
CA PHE A 46 12.54 -6.12 5.79
C PHE A 46 11.23 -6.60 5.14
N ASP A 47 11.35 -7.42 4.09
CA ASP A 47 10.18 -7.94 3.38
C ASP A 47 9.40 -8.99 4.18
N ASP A 48 9.97 -9.55 5.25
CA ASP A 48 9.33 -10.60 6.05
C ASP A 48 8.11 -10.08 6.81
N PHE A 49 8.03 -8.78 7.06
CA PHE A 49 6.91 -8.18 7.79
C PHE A 49 5.60 -8.32 6.98
N ASN A 50 5.56 -7.79 5.76
CA ASN A 50 4.34 -7.76 4.93
C ASN A 50 4.42 -8.62 3.64
N GLY A 51 5.62 -8.98 3.20
CA GLY A 51 5.89 -9.66 1.94
C GLY A 51 6.20 -8.70 0.78
N VAL A 52 7.03 -9.17 -0.15
CA VAL A 52 7.33 -8.45 -1.40
C VAL A 52 6.04 -8.28 -2.21
N GLY A 53 5.78 -7.07 -2.69
CA GLY A 53 4.57 -6.73 -3.44
C GLY A 53 3.34 -6.45 -2.56
N ASN A 54 3.48 -6.47 -1.23
CA ASN A 54 2.41 -6.23 -0.28
C ASN A 54 2.83 -5.27 0.86
N PHE A 55 3.82 -4.41 0.65
CA PHE A 55 4.34 -3.56 1.73
C PHE A 55 3.30 -2.64 2.38
N ASP A 56 2.20 -2.33 1.68
CA ASP A 56 1.06 -1.56 2.17
C ASP A 56 0.04 -2.40 2.98
N GLY A 57 0.25 -3.72 3.06
CA GLY A 57 -0.61 -4.68 3.73
C GLY A 57 -1.95 -4.93 3.00
N SER A 58 -2.13 -4.44 1.78
CA SER A 58 -3.43 -4.46 1.10
C SER A 58 -3.98 -5.85 0.81
N ASN A 59 -3.09 -6.84 0.68
CA ASN A 59 -3.42 -8.24 0.41
C ASN A 59 -3.57 -9.06 1.70
N ASN A 60 -3.42 -8.45 2.88
CA ASN A 60 -3.63 -9.15 4.15
C ASN A 60 -5.10 -9.59 4.27
N VAL A 61 -5.29 -10.80 4.83
CA VAL A 61 -6.63 -11.31 5.08
C VAL A 61 -7.27 -10.49 6.21
N GLN A 62 -8.50 -10.04 5.98
CA GLN A 62 -9.28 -9.34 6.98
C GLN A 62 -10.29 -10.31 7.63
N THR A 63 -10.11 -10.58 8.92
CA THR A 63 -11.06 -11.37 9.72
C THR A 63 -11.83 -10.42 10.63
N VAL A 64 -13.12 -10.23 10.32
CA VAL A 64 -14.00 -9.36 11.12
C VAL A 64 -14.48 -10.11 12.35
N VAL A 65 -14.19 -9.55 13.53
CA VAL A 65 -14.59 -10.14 14.82
C VAL A 65 -15.90 -9.51 15.30
N VAL A 66 -16.79 -10.36 15.83
CA VAL A 66 -18.03 -9.92 16.49
C VAL A 66 -17.71 -9.74 17.97
N GLN A 67 -17.89 -8.52 18.48
CA GLN A 67 -17.66 -8.19 19.88
C GLN A 67 -18.95 -8.33 20.69
N GLU A 68 -18.83 -8.69 21.98
CA GLU A 68 -19.95 -8.73 22.92
C GLU A 68 -20.54 -7.32 23.13
N GLU A 69 -19.69 -6.31 23.24
CA GLU A 69 -20.06 -4.90 23.18
C GLU A 69 -19.72 -4.33 21.81
N GLN A 70 -20.73 -3.89 21.07
CA GLN A 70 -20.54 -3.37 19.73
C GLN A 70 -19.83 -2.01 19.77
N THR A 71 -18.68 -1.90 19.11
CA THR A 71 -18.07 -0.59 18.85
C THR A 71 -18.97 0.22 17.91
N VAL A 72 -19.38 1.42 18.33
CA VAL A 72 -20.21 2.34 17.53
C VAL A 72 -19.44 3.62 17.26
N CYS A 73 -19.61 4.20 16.08
CA CYS A 73 -19.08 5.51 15.74
C CYS A 73 -19.77 6.59 16.61
N GLU A 74 -18.98 7.29 17.42
CA GLU A 74 -19.46 8.43 18.20
C GLU A 74 -19.05 9.74 17.54
N VAL A 75 -20.01 10.67 17.42
CA VAL A 75 -19.72 12.00 16.88
C VAL A 75 -18.87 12.77 17.88
N GLN A 76 -17.68 13.18 17.43
CA GLN A 76 -16.73 13.99 18.20
C GLN A 76 -16.45 15.30 17.45
N SER A 77 -15.95 16.30 18.16
CA SER A 77 -15.45 17.52 17.51
C SER A 77 -14.31 17.16 16.55
N ILE A 78 -14.37 17.69 15.32
CA ILE A 78 -13.32 17.47 14.32
C ILE A 78 -11.95 17.95 14.83
N GLU A 79 -11.91 19.01 15.61
CA GLU A 79 -10.67 19.50 16.23
C GLU A 79 -10.04 18.45 17.14
N VAL A 80 -10.85 17.76 17.96
CA VAL A 80 -10.37 16.70 18.86
C VAL A 80 -9.83 15.51 18.05
N ILE A 81 -10.49 15.15 16.94
CA ILE A 81 -10.00 14.10 16.03
C ILE A 81 -8.65 14.52 15.42
N GLN A 82 -8.54 15.77 14.94
CA GLN A 82 -7.31 16.30 14.35
C GLN A 82 -6.16 16.32 15.36
N GLN A 83 -6.40 16.71 16.61
CA GLN A 83 -5.39 16.67 17.67
C GLN A 83 -4.85 15.24 17.87
N LYS A 84 -5.73 14.24 17.97
CA LYS A 84 -5.33 12.83 18.10
C LYS A 84 -4.49 12.35 16.90
N LEU A 85 -4.91 12.69 15.68
CA LEU A 85 -4.17 12.32 14.47
C LEU A 85 -2.81 13.02 14.36
N VAL A 86 -2.70 14.27 14.81
CA VAL A 86 -1.42 14.99 14.84
C VAL A 86 -0.46 14.33 15.84
N VAL A 87 -0.94 13.89 17.01
CA VAL A 87 -0.12 13.14 17.97
C VAL A 87 0.43 11.85 17.33
N LEU A 88 -0.42 11.07 16.66
CA LEU A 88 0.03 9.87 15.95
C LEU A 88 1.06 10.19 14.86
N ARG A 89 0.86 11.27 14.11
CA ARG A 89 1.81 11.73 13.09
C ARG A 89 3.17 12.09 13.68
N GLU A 90 3.21 12.83 14.78
CA GLU A 90 4.48 13.16 15.43
C GLU A 90 5.11 11.93 16.10
N MET A 91 4.31 10.97 16.57
CA MET A 91 4.82 9.68 17.08
C MET A 91 5.51 8.87 15.98
N VAL A 92 4.95 8.82 14.77
CA VAL A 92 5.60 8.18 13.60
C VAL A 92 6.94 8.83 13.30
N LYS A 93 6.99 10.17 13.29
CA LYS A 93 8.27 10.89 13.12
C LYS A 93 9.26 10.51 14.21
N LYS A 94 8.84 10.54 15.48
CA LYS A 94 9.68 10.20 16.63
C LYS A 94 10.29 8.80 16.47
N VAL A 95 9.45 7.80 16.18
CA VAL A 95 9.89 6.40 15.94
C VAL A 95 10.94 6.34 14.83
N ILE A 96 10.65 6.92 13.67
CA ILE A 96 11.56 6.86 12.52
C ILE A 96 12.88 7.60 12.82
N THR A 97 12.82 8.81 13.39
CA THR A 97 14.01 9.65 13.57
C THR A 97 14.88 9.22 14.75
N GLU A 98 14.30 8.60 15.79
CA GLU A 98 15.07 8.15 16.97
C GLU A 98 15.57 6.71 16.85
N GLN A 99 14.87 5.83 16.11
CA GLN A 99 15.19 4.39 16.05
C GLN A 99 15.87 3.93 14.75
N ILE A 100 15.92 4.78 13.71
CA ILE A 100 16.59 4.47 12.44
C ILE A 100 17.67 5.52 12.18
N CYS A 101 18.91 5.11 12.00
CA CYS A 101 20.03 6.05 11.81
C CYS A 101 20.24 6.43 10.33
N GLU A 102 19.96 5.52 9.41
CA GLU A 102 20.19 5.72 7.98
C GLU A 102 19.01 6.44 7.32
N VAL A 103 19.28 7.57 6.67
CA VAL A 103 18.23 8.42 6.08
C VAL A 103 17.50 7.73 4.92
N GLU A 104 18.18 6.85 4.19
CA GLU A 104 17.59 6.03 3.14
C GLU A 104 16.59 5.02 3.74
N VAL A 105 16.94 4.41 4.87
CA VAL A 105 16.07 3.46 5.58
C VAL A 105 14.88 4.18 6.20
N GLN A 106 15.08 5.37 6.78
CA GLN A 106 13.99 6.23 7.24
C GLN A 106 13.01 6.55 6.10
N THR A 107 13.53 6.85 4.91
CA THR A 107 12.72 7.16 3.72
C THR A 107 11.92 5.95 3.27
N ILE A 108 12.54 4.77 3.23
CA ILE A 108 11.87 3.52 2.85
C ILE A 108 10.72 3.21 3.83
N VAL A 109 10.97 3.28 5.14
CA VAL A 109 9.98 3.00 6.19
C VAL A 109 8.83 4.01 6.14
N LEU A 110 9.14 5.30 5.98
CA LEU A 110 8.13 6.35 5.86
C LEU A 110 7.23 6.13 4.64
N GLU A 111 7.80 5.75 3.50
CA GLU A 111 7.03 5.47 2.27
C GLU A 111 6.12 4.25 2.46
N GLN A 112 6.59 3.18 3.10
CA GLN A 112 5.76 2.00 3.36
C GLN A 112 4.62 2.34 4.34
N PHE A 113 4.89 3.12 5.38
CA PHE A 113 3.84 3.62 6.28
C PHE A 113 2.80 4.46 5.53
N SER A 114 3.25 5.40 4.69
CA SER A 114 2.38 6.25 3.86
C SER A 114 1.51 5.41 2.91
N SER A 115 2.09 4.39 2.30
CA SER A 115 1.37 3.46 1.42
C SER A 115 0.26 2.69 2.17
N GLY A 116 0.54 2.22 3.39
CA GLY A 116 -0.47 1.59 4.25
C GLY A 116 -1.64 2.53 4.60
N ILE A 117 -1.36 3.81 4.89
CA ILE A 117 -2.41 4.84 5.06
C ILE A 117 -3.19 5.05 3.76
N GLY A 118 -2.51 5.06 2.60
CA GLY A 118 -3.14 5.09 1.28
C GLY A 118 -4.10 3.93 1.07
N SER A 119 -3.72 2.74 1.50
CA SER A 119 -4.57 1.54 1.46
C SER A 119 -5.84 1.69 2.29
N PHE A 120 -5.76 2.31 3.47
CA PHE A 120 -6.96 2.63 4.26
C PHE A 120 -7.88 3.67 3.59
N SER A 121 -7.32 4.61 2.82
CA SER A 121 -8.12 5.53 2.01
C SER A 121 -9.00 4.78 1.00
N SER A 122 -8.47 3.74 0.35
CA SER A 122 -9.25 2.86 -0.53
C SER A 122 -10.36 2.10 0.21
N ASP A 123 -10.16 1.75 1.48
CA ASP A 123 -11.21 1.17 2.33
C ASP A 123 -12.33 2.18 2.59
N LEU A 124 -11.99 3.42 2.96
CA LEU A 124 -12.95 4.50 3.20
C LEU A 124 -13.82 4.79 1.97
N LEU A 125 -13.23 4.69 0.78
CA LEU A 125 -13.91 4.85 -0.51
C LEU A 125 -14.72 3.62 -0.92
N ARG A 126 -14.62 2.50 -0.19
CA ARG A 126 -15.20 1.19 -0.52
C ARG A 126 -14.71 0.62 -1.87
N GLN A 127 -13.46 0.89 -2.21
CA GLN A 127 -12.84 0.48 -3.48
C GLN A 127 -11.92 -0.74 -3.36
N SER A 128 -11.42 -1.03 -2.17
CA SER A 128 -10.50 -2.16 -1.91
C SER A 128 -11.19 -3.52 -1.85
N GLY A 129 -12.50 -3.56 -1.60
CA GLY A 129 -13.23 -4.78 -1.25
C GLY A 129 -13.12 -5.19 0.23
N ARG A 130 -12.29 -4.50 1.03
CA ARG A 130 -12.20 -4.70 2.49
C ARG A 130 -13.23 -3.85 3.24
N GLN A 131 -13.45 -4.20 4.51
CA GLN A 131 -14.25 -3.40 5.43
C GLN A 131 -13.43 -2.22 5.98
N VAL A 132 -14.10 -1.10 6.21
CA VAL A 132 -13.55 0.05 6.97
C VAL A 132 -13.53 -0.32 8.44
N GLY A 133 -12.35 -0.64 8.95
CA GLY A 133 -12.15 -1.04 10.33
C GLY A 133 -10.69 -0.92 10.73
N PHE A 134 -10.38 -1.40 11.93
CA PHE A 134 -9.01 -1.47 12.45
C PHE A 134 -8.79 -2.81 13.14
N ASP A 135 -7.55 -3.29 13.17
CA ASP A 135 -7.19 -4.46 13.95
C ASP A 135 -7.11 -4.09 15.43
N SER A 136 -8.02 -4.65 16.24
CA SER A 136 -8.11 -4.32 17.67
C SER A 136 -6.90 -4.78 18.48
N ASN A 137 -6.30 -5.93 18.13
CA ASN A 137 -5.13 -6.45 18.83
C ASN A 137 -3.92 -5.57 18.57
N VAL A 138 -3.68 -5.17 17.32
CA VAL A 138 -2.58 -4.27 16.96
C VAL A 138 -2.82 -2.87 17.52
N ALA A 139 -4.02 -2.32 17.37
CA ALA A 139 -4.37 -0.98 17.89
C ALA A 139 -4.21 -0.88 19.42
N SER A 140 -4.48 -1.96 20.16
CA SER A 140 -4.30 -2.01 21.62
C SER A 140 -2.84 -1.86 22.07
N LYS A 141 -1.86 -2.10 21.18
CA LYS A 141 -0.43 -1.98 21.48
C LYS A 141 0.07 -0.54 21.56
N ILE A 142 -0.76 0.46 21.27
CA ILE A 142 -0.34 1.87 21.24
C ILE A 142 0.32 2.34 22.55
N SER A 143 -0.13 1.84 23.71
CA SER A 143 0.44 2.18 25.01
C SER A 143 1.83 1.57 25.24
N GLN A 144 2.26 0.62 24.40
CA GLN A 144 3.55 -0.07 24.51
C GLN A 144 4.64 0.61 23.67
N LEU A 145 4.30 1.64 22.88
CA LEU A 145 5.25 2.39 22.06
C LEU A 145 6.21 3.27 22.88
N VAL A 146 5.78 3.67 24.07
CA VAL A 146 6.54 4.56 24.96
C VAL A 146 6.67 3.94 26.34
N ASN A 147 7.84 4.12 26.96
CA ASN A 147 8.08 3.76 28.34
C ASN A 147 7.42 4.79 29.28
N GLU A 148 7.37 4.48 30.58
CA GLU A 148 6.80 5.38 31.60
C GLU A 148 7.53 6.74 31.67
N ASP A 149 8.79 6.81 31.27
CA ASP A 149 9.60 8.03 31.21
C ASP A 149 9.39 8.86 29.92
N GLY A 150 8.53 8.38 29.00
CA GLY A 150 8.23 9.01 27.73
C GLY A 150 9.26 8.75 26.62
N SER A 151 10.31 7.98 26.87
CA SER A 151 11.20 7.46 25.82
C SER A 151 10.51 6.39 24.98
N LEU A 152 10.99 6.14 23.77
CA LEU A 152 10.47 5.05 22.94
C LEU A 152 10.85 3.70 23.52
N SER A 153 9.91 2.76 23.49
CA SER A 153 10.19 1.35 23.79
C SER A 153 11.03 0.73 22.66
N SER A 154 12.00 -0.11 23.03
CA SER A 154 12.75 -0.97 22.10
C SER A 154 12.21 -2.40 22.05
N SER A 155 11.08 -2.66 22.71
CA SER A 155 10.48 -3.98 22.81
C SER A 155 9.83 -4.38 21.49
N ASP A 156 10.00 -5.64 21.10
CA ASP A 156 9.16 -6.26 20.08
C ASP A 156 7.71 -6.34 20.58
N LEU A 157 6.77 -5.86 19.76
CA LEU A 157 5.33 -5.85 20.08
C LEU A 157 4.65 -7.19 19.82
N GLY A 158 5.39 -8.16 19.26
CA GLY A 158 5.00 -9.56 19.14
C GLY A 158 4.04 -9.85 18.00
N PHE A 159 4.14 -9.13 16.87
CA PHE A 159 3.33 -9.37 15.68
C PHE A 159 4.11 -9.10 14.39
N SER A 160 3.72 -9.78 13.31
CA SER A 160 4.18 -9.49 11.94
C SER A 160 3.11 -8.76 11.14
N GLY A 161 3.45 -8.28 9.96
CA GLY A 161 2.49 -7.64 9.07
C GLY A 161 1.34 -8.55 8.66
N SER A 162 1.57 -9.87 8.52
CA SER A 162 0.49 -10.84 8.24
C SER A 162 -0.52 -11.00 9.37
N ASP A 163 -0.20 -10.54 10.59
CA ASP A 163 -1.15 -10.53 11.70
C ASP A 163 -2.15 -9.36 11.61
N VAL A 164 -1.80 -8.31 10.87
CA VAL A 164 -2.61 -7.09 10.72
C VAL A 164 -3.86 -7.40 9.90
N GLY A 165 -5.02 -7.30 10.55
CA GLY A 165 -6.33 -7.53 9.94
C GLY A 165 -7.04 -8.76 10.49
N ASN A 166 -6.34 -9.62 11.23
CA ASN A 166 -6.89 -10.85 11.80
C ASN A 166 -7.88 -10.62 12.95
N ASN A 167 -7.93 -9.42 13.54
CA ASN A 167 -8.84 -9.06 14.61
C ASN A 167 -9.57 -7.76 14.30
N THR A 168 -10.11 -7.67 13.08
CA THR A 168 -10.71 -6.44 12.56
C THR A 168 -12.02 -6.15 13.26
N VAL A 169 -12.09 -4.97 13.87
CA VAL A 169 -13.31 -4.37 14.39
C VAL A 169 -13.84 -3.37 13.37
N VAL A 170 -15.12 -3.54 13.00
CA VAL A 170 -15.86 -2.61 12.15
C VAL A 170 -16.84 -1.85 13.03
N ALA A 171 -16.60 -0.54 13.20
CA ALA A 171 -17.50 0.30 13.98
C ALA A 171 -18.87 0.41 13.29
N ALA A 172 -19.94 0.21 14.06
CA ALA A 172 -21.30 0.40 13.59
C ALA A 172 -21.71 1.88 13.58
N GLY A 173 -22.90 2.17 13.05
CA GLY A 173 -23.43 3.54 13.00
C GLY A 173 -22.89 4.38 11.85
N SER A 174 -22.20 3.78 10.87
CA SER A 174 -21.83 4.46 9.62
C SER A 174 -23.07 4.96 8.89
N ASN A 175 -23.01 6.19 8.36
CA ASN A 175 -24.05 6.78 7.52
C ASN A 175 -23.88 6.44 6.02
N TRP A 176 -23.08 5.43 5.70
CA TRP A 176 -22.83 5.04 4.32
C TRP A 176 -24.12 4.61 3.62
N ASN A 177 -24.37 5.19 2.44
CA ASN A 177 -25.48 4.89 1.56
C ASN A 177 -24.93 4.46 0.18
N ASN A 178 -25.23 3.24 -0.24
CA ASN A 178 -24.70 2.67 -1.49
C ASN A 178 -25.08 3.45 -2.76
N THR A 179 -26.12 4.29 -2.71
CA THR A 179 -26.59 5.09 -3.85
C THR A 179 -25.90 6.45 -3.91
N THR A 180 -25.73 7.13 -2.78
CA THR A 180 -25.26 8.52 -2.75
C THR A 180 -23.85 8.70 -2.21
N SER A 181 -23.40 7.84 -1.28
CA SER A 181 -22.07 7.97 -0.67
C SER A 181 -20.90 7.83 -1.65
N PRO A 182 -20.92 6.93 -2.66
CA PRO A 182 -19.80 6.85 -3.59
C PRO A 182 -19.43 8.18 -4.25
N SER A 183 -20.42 8.94 -4.76
CA SER A 183 -20.17 10.23 -5.39
C SER A 183 -19.86 11.33 -4.37
N SER A 184 -20.54 11.36 -3.22
CA SER A 184 -20.29 12.39 -2.21
C SER A 184 -18.93 12.23 -1.53
N VAL A 185 -18.50 11.00 -1.25
CA VAL A 185 -17.17 10.73 -0.67
C VAL A 185 -16.08 11.02 -1.68
N GLN A 186 -16.27 10.70 -2.97
CA GLN A 186 -15.34 11.09 -4.02
C GLN A 186 -15.20 12.61 -4.13
N SER A 187 -16.32 13.35 -4.05
CA SER A 187 -16.30 14.82 -4.03
C SER A 187 -15.55 15.36 -2.81
N ALA A 188 -15.75 14.76 -1.63
CA ALA A 188 -15.03 15.14 -0.41
C ALA A 188 -13.53 14.88 -0.53
N LEU A 189 -13.12 13.75 -1.11
CA LEU A 189 -11.72 13.42 -1.38
C LEU A 189 -11.08 14.45 -2.30
N THR A 190 -11.71 14.78 -3.42
CA THR A 190 -11.19 15.78 -4.38
C THR A 190 -11.03 17.15 -3.72
N ALA A 191 -12.00 17.59 -2.90
CA ALA A 191 -11.90 18.84 -2.17
C ALA A 191 -10.72 18.82 -1.16
N ALA A 192 -10.55 17.72 -0.43
CA ALA A 192 -9.45 17.55 0.52
C ALA A 192 -8.08 17.55 -0.17
N GLN A 193 -7.94 16.85 -1.29
CA GLN A 193 -6.71 16.83 -2.10
C GLN A 193 -6.36 18.22 -2.64
N ALA A 194 -7.35 18.95 -3.16
CA ALA A 194 -7.16 20.32 -3.63
C ALA A 194 -6.72 21.25 -2.48
N ALA A 195 -7.33 21.14 -1.31
CA ALA A 195 -6.96 21.93 -0.14
C ALA A 195 -5.55 21.61 0.39
N ALA A 196 -5.12 20.36 0.28
CA ALA A 196 -3.77 19.93 0.64
C ALA A 196 -2.71 20.31 -0.41
N GLY A 197 -3.10 20.90 -1.54
CA GLY A 197 -2.17 21.29 -2.61
C GLY A 197 -1.71 20.12 -3.49
N PHE A 198 -2.40 18.97 -3.46
CA PHE A 198 -2.16 17.89 -4.42
C PHE A 198 -2.64 18.33 -5.81
N VAL A 199 -1.70 18.77 -6.64
CA VAL A 199 -1.94 18.95 -8.08
C VAL A 199 -1.82 17.59 -8.73
N SER A 200 -2.91 17.08 -9.32
CA SER A 200 -2.83 15.98 -10.27
C SER A 200 -1.92 16.42 -11.42
N LEU A 201 -0.70 15.89 -11.49
CA LEU A 201 0.14 16.09 -12.67
C LEU A 201 -0.64 15.54 -13.88
N PRO A 202 -0.83 16.31 -14.96
CA PRO A 202 -1.42 15.77 -16.17
C PRO A 202 -0.57 14.58 -16.61
N SER A 203 -1.21 13.44 -16.88
CA SER A 203 -0.53 12.26 -17.42
C SER A 203 0.24 12.70 -18.66
N GLN A 204 1.57 12.74 -18.58
CA GLN A 204 2.38 12.87 -19.77
C GLN A 204 2.25 11.55 -20.52
N THR A 205 1.33 11.53 -21.49
CA THR A 205 1.37 10.57 -22.59
C THR A 205 2.64 10.86 -23.37
N ALA A 206 3.66 10.01 -23.19
CA ALA A 206 4.77 9.87 -24.11
C ALA A 206 4.39 8.88 -25.22
#